data_AF-A0A8I0KJA6-F1
#
_entry.id   AF-A0A8I0KJA6-F1
#
_cell.length_a   1.000
_cell.length_b   1.000
_cell.length_c   1.000
_cell.angle_alpha   90.00
_cell.angle_beta   90.00
_cell.angle_gamma   90.00
#
_symmetry.space_group_name_H-M   'P 1'
#
loop_
_entity.id
_entity.type
_entity.pdbx_description
1 polymer ?
#
loop_
_entity_poly.entity_id
_entity_poly.type
_entity_poly.pdbx_seq_one_letter_code
_entity_poly.pdbx_strand_id
1 'polypeptide(L)'
;MVVYNEIVAVTSGAGLLGVAMFLHHLLRGKRVDSEGWAAFFGLTGLLLFVLGVHTTVTWPFGGEGFEYANIAFGQPAAAFGALLLFAAIYLWRNRELFAGEQELVRAAVLSAVKPASIFVGALGLGMAVLAIAFVRFQLGAAPPEEPISGRFGHLPILEALFLGGLWGIVAVGALLFAFALLTDRPQLLRWVVWAFVIGGVVFLLFGAMNFYTHIGMYHNIEYGTNYNW
;
A
#
# COMPACT_ATOMS: atom_id res chain seq x y z
N MET A 1 0.83 -13.89 -17.79
CA MET A 1 0.60 -12.57 -17.17
C MET A 1 1.44 -12.47 -15.92
N VAL A 2 2.25 -11.42 -15.73
CA VAL A 2 3.09 -11.31 -14.53
C VAL A 2 2.37 -10.43 -13.51
N VAL A 3 1.81 -11.07 -12.49
CA VAL A 3 1.08 -10.42 -11.41
C VAL A 3 1.73 -10.87 -10.11
N TYR A 4 2.40 -9.97 -9.41
CA TYR A 4 3.07 -10.23 -8.12
C TYR A 4 2.22 -9.73 -6.95
N ASN A 5 0.89 -9.86 -7.07
CA ASN A 5 -0.06 -9.20 -6.17
C ASN A 5 0.09 -9.66 -4.72
N GLU A 6 0.52 -10.90 -4.48
CA GLU A 6 0.71 -11.48 -3.16
C GLU A 6 1.78 -10.72 -2.39
N ILE A 7 3.00 -10.68 -2.94
CA ILE A 7 4.13 -9.99 -2.28
C ILE A 7 3.96 -8.47 -2.30
N VAL A 8 3.36 -7.90 -3.36
CA VAL A 8 3.06 -6.46 -3.42
C VAL A 8 2.03 -6.08 -2.35
N ALA A 9 0.97 -6.86 -2.15
CA ALA A 9 -0.04 -6.59 -1.13
C ALA A 9 0.52 -6.75 0.29
N VAL A 10 1.27 -7.83 0.57
CA VAL A 10 1.93 -8.02 1.88
C VAL A 10 2.90 -6.88 2.18
N THR A 11 3.73 -6.51 1.21
CA THR A 11 4.72 -5.45 1.39
C THR A 11 4.06 -4.07 1.52
N SER A 12 2.99 -3.81 0.77
CA SER A 12 2.19 -2.58 0.89
C SER A 12 1.53 -2.49 2.27
N GLY A 13 0.96 -3.60 2.75
CA GLY A 13 0.38 -3.69 4.08
C GLY A 13 1.41 -3.41 5.18
N ALA A 14 2.56 -4.08 5.12
CA ALA A 14 3.67 -3.83 6.05
C ALA A 14 4.17 -2.38 5.97
N GLY A 15 4.34 -1.82 4.77
CA GLY A 15 4.76 -0.44 4.57
C GLY A 15 3.80 0.57 5.18
N LEU A 16 2.49 0.40 4.96
CA LEU A 16 1.45 1.26 5.56
C LEU A 16 1.45 1.18 7.09
N LEU A 17 1.57 -0.03 7.64
CA LEU A 17 1.71 -0.23 9.09
C LEU A 17 2.98 0.44 9.64
N GLY A 18 4.10 0.32 8.93
CA GLY A 18 5.35 0.96 9.30
C GLY A 18 5.23 2.48 9.33
N VAL A 19 4.64 3.09 8.29
CA VAL A 19 4.37 4.54 8.26
C VAL A 19 3.46 4.94 9.41
N ALA A 20 2.39 4.18 9.67
CA ALA A 20 1.46 4.46 10.76
C ALA A 20 2.14 4.39 12.14
N MET A 21 2.95 3.34 12.39
CA MET A 21 3.70 3.17 13.64
C MET A 21 4.76 4.25 13.82
N PHE A 22 5.50 4.59 12.77
CA PHE A 22 6.49 5.67 12.78
C PHE A 22 5.83 7.02 13.11
N LEU A 23 4.75 7.37 12.43
CA LEU A 23 3.97 8.59 12.72
C LEU A 23 3.42 8.57 14.14
N HIS A 24 2.91 7.42 14.61
CA HIS A 24 2.42 7.28 15.98
C HIS A 24 3.52 7.54 17.02
N HIS A 25 4.72 7.00 16.81
CA HIS A 25 5.88 7.25 17.69
C HIS A 25 6.26 8.72 17.70
N LEU A 26 6.35 9.33 16.51
CA LEU A 26 6.67 10.75 16.35
C LEU A 26 5.65 11.66 17.06
N LEU A 27 4.35 11.38 16.91
CA LEU A 27 3.27 12.17 17.51
C LEU A 27 3.23 12.03 19.04
N ARG A 28 3.64 10.88 19.59
CA ARG A 28 3.72 10.64 21.03
C ARG A 28 5.06 11.04 21.65
N GLY A 29 5.99 11.60 20.87
CA GLY A 29 7.33 11.96 21.36
C GLY A 29 8.13 10.75 21.85
N LYS A 30 7.82 9.54 21.34
CA LYS A 30 8.61 8.34 21.64
C LYS A 30 9.91 8.39 20.87
N ARG A 31 10.99 7.89 21.49
CA ARG A 31 12.29 7.75 20.81
C ARG A 31 12.16 6.91 19.55
N VAL A 32 12.65 7.44 18.44
CA VAL A 32 12.67 6.78 17.14
C VAL A 32 14.07 6.23 16.87
N ASP A 33 14.18 4.92 16.72
CA ASP A 33 15.40 4.29 16.22
C ASP A 33 15.53 4.50 14.71
N SER A 34 16.28 5.53 14.32
CA SER A 34 16.40 5.95 12.92
C SER A 34 16.93 4.85 12.01
N GLU A 35 17.91 4.06 12.47
CA GLU A 35 18.55 3.03 11.65
C GLU A 35 17.63 1.83 11.46
N GLY A 36 16.94 1.40 12.51
CA GLY A 36 15.92 0.35 12.42
C GLY A 36 14.79 0.72 11.46
N TRP A 37 14.26 1.95 11.56
CA TRP A 37 13.24 2.44 10.64
C TRP A 37 13.76 2.63 9.21
N ALA A 38 15.00 3.10 9.03
CA ALA A 38 15.63 3.22 7.73
C ALA A 38 15.77 1.85 7.03
N ALA A 39 16.21 0.82 7.76
CA ALA A 39 16.32 -0.53 7.24
C ALA A 39 14.94 -1.09 6.84
N PHE A 40 13.92 -0.91 7.70
CA PHE A 40 12.56 -1.35 7.41
C PHE A 40 11.96 -0.69 6.16
N PHE A 41 12.04 0.64 6.05
CA PHE A 41 11.54 1.37 4.88
C PHE A 41 12.40 1.12 3.64
N GLY A 42 13.69 0.85 3.80
CA GLY A 42 14.58 0.44 2.72
C GLY A 42 14.15 -0.89 2.12
N LEU A 43 13.91 -1.91 2.95
CA LEU A 43 13.45 -3.23 2.52
C LEU A 43 12.08 -3.17 1.82
N THR A 44 11.08 -2.62 2.51
CA THR A 44 9.70 -2.53 1.98
C THR A 44 9.63 -1.62 0.76
N GLY A 45 10.36 -0.50 0.77
CA GLY A 45 10.44 0.44 -0.34
C GLY A 45 11.10 -0.16 -1.57
N LEU A 46 12.21 -0.89 -1.41
CA LEU A 46 12.91 -1.52 -2.53
C LEU A 46 12.04 -2.58 -3.20
N LEU A 47 11.41 -3.46 -2.42
CA LEU A 47 10.52 -4.50 -2.94
C LEU A 47 9.36 -3.89 -3.73
N LEU A 48 8.66 -2.92 -3.15
CA LEU A 48 7.55 -2.24 -3.82
C LEU A 48 7.98 -1.47 -5.06
N PHE A 49 9.11 -0.77 -5.00
CA PHE A 49 9.60 0.02 -6.12
C PHE A 49 9.99 -0.86 -7.30
N VAL A 50 10.79 -1.91 -7.06
CA VAL A 50 11.24 -2.82 -8.12
C VAL A 50 10.08 -3.56 -8.75
N LEU A 51 9.19 -4.16 -7.93
CA LEU A 51 8.04 -4.90 -8.44
C LEU A 51 7.02 -3.97 -9.11
N GLY A 52 6.80 -2.78 -8.56
CA GLY A 52 5.92 -1.77 -9.13
C GLY A 52 6.42 -1.22 -10.46
N VAL A 53 7.72 -0.91 -10.56
CA VAL A 53 8.33 -0.49 -11.84
C VAL A 53 8.24 -1.63 -12.83
N HIS A 54 8.64 -2.85 -12.46
CA HIS A 54 8.54 -4.02 -13.34
C HIS A 54 7.12 -4.18 -13.91
N THR A 55 6.11 -4.27 -13.04
CA THR A 55 4.70 -4.41 -13.46
C THR A 55 4.20 -3.25 -14.31
N THR A 56 4.70 -2.03 -14.10
CA THR A 56 4.36 -0.84 -14.89
C THR A 56 5.01 -0.86 -16.28
N VAL A 57 6.28 -1.25 -16.40
CA VAL A 57 7.04 -1.18 -17.66
C VAL A 57 6.86 -2.41 -18.55
N THR A 58 6.45 -3.54 -17.98
CA THR A 58 6.22 -4.77 -18.76
C THR A 58 4.79 -4.86 -19.32
N TRP A 59 4.10 -3.73 -19.53
CA TRP A 59 2.68 -3.66 -19.93
C TRP A 59 2.40 -2.86 -21.22
N PRO A 60 1.44 -3.27 -22.08
CA PRO A 60 0.85 -4.60 -22.25
C PRO A 60 1.51 -5.33 -23.42
N PHE A 61 1.83 -6.61 -23.30
CA PHE A 61 1.98 -7.44 -24.50
C PHE A 61 1.09 -8.69 -24.39
N GLY A 62 -0.16 -8.51 -24.85
CA GLY A 62 -1.07 -9.57 -25.32
C GLY A 62 -1.93 -10.33 -24.28
N GLY A 63 -2.59 -9.67 -23.32
CA GLY A 63 -3.35 -10.38 -22.28
C GLY A 63 -4.88 -10.47 -22.52
N GLU A 64 -5.50 -11.29 -21.65
CA GLU A 64 -6.88 -11.77 -21.69
C GLU A 64 -7.73 -11.23 -20.51
N GLY A 65 -7.59 -9.96 -20.10
CA GLY A 65 -8.59 -9.26 -19.24
C GLY A 65 -8.20 -8.92 -17.80
N PHE A 66 -7.05 -9.37 -17.27
CA PHE A 66 -6.57 -9.05 -15.91
C PHE A 66 -5.54 -7.90 -15.84
N GLU A 67 -5.30 -7.24 -16.96
CA GLU A 67 -4.28 -6.19 -17.11
C GLU A 67 -4.46 -4.97 -16.21
N TYR A 68 -5.70 -4.64 -15.87
CA TYR A 68 -6.01 -3.51 -15.01
C TYR A 68 -5.33 -3.65 -13.64
N ALA A 69 -5.02 -4.87 -13.20
CA ALA A 69 -4.29 -5.14 -11.96
C ALA A 69 -2.90 -4.47 -11.98
N ASN A 70 -2.24 -4.34 -13.12
CA ASN A 70 -0.95 -3.67 -13.20
C ASN A 70 -1.07 -2.15 -13.01
N ILE A 71 -2.16 -1.55 -13.47
CA ILE A 71 -2.47 -0.14 -13.20
C ILE A 71 -2.83 0.03 -11.73
N ALA A 72 -3.70 -0.85 -11.21
CA ALA A 72 -4.22 -0.77 -9.86
C ALA A 72 -3.16 -1.05 -8.79
N PHE A 73 -2.27 -2.01 -8.99
CA PHE A 73 -1.29 -2.44 -7.98
C PHE A 73 0.14 -2.00 -8.33
N GLY A 74 0.53 -2.04 -9.61
CA GLY A 74 1.89 -1.74 -10.03
C GLY A 74 2.29 -0.28 -9.89
N GLN A 75 1.51 0.64 -10.47
CA GLN A 75 1.82 2.08 -10.39
C GLN A 75 1.79 2.61 -8.94
N PRO A 76 0.81 2.22 -8.10
CA PRO A 76 0.81 2.63 -6.70
C PRO A 76 1.94 2.01 -5.91
N ALA A 77 2.30 0.75 -6.16
CA ALA A 77 3.45 0.12 -5.53
C ALA A 77 4.76 0.84 -5.89
N ALA A 78 4.95 1.21 -7.15
CA ALA A 78 6.13 1.98 -7.57
C ALA A 78 6.19 3.33 -6.84
N ALA A 79 5.09 4.08 -6.82
CA ALA A 79 5.03 5.39 -6.18
C ALA A 79 5.23 5.30 -4.66
N PHE A 80 4.56 4.34 -4.00
CA PHE A 80 4.70 4.15 -2.57
C PHE A 80 6.09 3.63 -2.19
N GLY A 81 6.64 2.70 -2.96
CA GLY A 81 8.01 2.20 -2.78
C GLY A 81 9.04 3.32 -2.86
N ALA A 82 8.91 4.24 -3.83
CA ALA A 82 9.78 5.41 -3.95
C ALA A 82 9.71 6.32 -2.71
N LEU A 83 8.51 6.54 -2.16
CA LEU A 83 8.32 7.32 -0.92
C LEU A 83 8.97 6.66 0.29
N LEU A 84 8.86 5.33 0.42
CA LEU A 84 9.52 4.58 1.49
C LEU A 84 11.04 4.60 1.36
N LEU A 85 11.57 4.46 0.14
CA LEU A 85 13.01 4.61 -0.13
C LEU A 85 13.51 6.02 0.22
N PHE A 86 12.73 7.05 -0.11
CA PHE A 86 13.04 8.42 0.31
C PHE A 86 13.09 8.54 1.84
N ALA A 87 12.10 7.98 2.55
CA ALA A 87 12.09 7.95 4.01
C ALA A 87 13.33 7.21 4.57
N ALA A 88 13.70 6.07 3.99
CA ALA A 88 14.88 5.31 4.39
C ALA A 88 16.16 6.13 4.27
N ILE A 89 16.36 6.80 3.12
CA ILE A 89 17.53 7.66 2.88
C ILE A 89 17.53 8.84 3.86
N TYR A 90 16.37 9.48 4.07
CA TYR A 90 16.26 10.61 5.00
C TYR A 90 16.63 10.20 6.42
N LEU A 91 16.09 9.09 6.92
CA LEU A 91 16.37 8.58 8.27
C LEU A 91 17.85 8.22 8.44
N TRP A 92 18.42 7.51 7.47
CA TRP A 92 19.83 7.12 7.50
C TRP A 92 20.78 8.33 7.53
N ARG A 93 20.51 9.34 6.69
CA ARG A 93 21.34 10.55 6.60
C ARG A 93 21.22 11.45 7.82
N ASN A 94 20.08 11.44 8.51
CA ASN A 94 19.81 12.31 9.66
C ASN A 94 19.90 11.58 10.99
N ARG A 95 20.56 10.43 11.09
CA ARG A 95 20.63 9.62 12.33
C ARG A 95 21.04 10.40 13.60
N GLU A 96 21.90 11.40 13.47
CA GLU A 96 22.32 12.27 14.58
C GLU A 96 21.18 13.14 15.12
N LEU A 97 20.31 13.66 14.23
CA LEU A 97 19.10 14.39 14.61
C LEU A 97 18.20 13.50 15.48
N PHE A 98 18.01 12.24 15.10
CA PHE A 98 17.16 11.28 15.81
C PHE A 98 17.74 10.82 17.16
N ALA A 99 19.03 11.05 17.42
CA ALA A 99 19.63 10.84 18.73
C ALA A 99 19.33 11.97 19.74
N GLY A 100 18.82 13.11 19.27
CA GLY A 100 18.54 14.30 20.06
C GLY A 100 17.14 14.35 20.68
N GLU A 101 16.70 15.58 20.96
CA GLU A 101 15.41 15.85 21.60
C GLU A 101 14.23 15.56 20.67
N GLN A 102 13.23 14.84 21.19
CA GLN A 102 12.13 14.30 20.38
C GLN A 102 11.22 15.39 19.80
N GLU A 103 11.11 16.55 20.45
CA GLU A 103 10.34 17.67 19.93
C GLU A 103 11.00 18.31 18.70
N LEU A 104 12.32 18.47 18.74
CA LEU A 104 13.11 18.94 17.59
C LEU A 104 13.05 17.93 16.44
N VAL A 105 13.18 16.63 16.74
CA VAL A 105 13.00 15.55 15.76
C VAL A 105 11.64 15.65 15.09
N ARG A 106 10.55 15.77 15.87
CA ARG A 106 9.19 15.89 15.34
C ARG A 106 9.06 17.09 14.40
N ALA A 107 9.50 18.27 14.83
CA ALA A 107 9.40 19.48 14.02
C ALA A 107 10.20 19.36 12.71
N ALA A 108 11.43 18.85 12.79
CA ALA A 108 12.31 18.66 11.64
C ALA A 108 11.75 17.63 10.64
N VAL A 109 11.23 16.50 11.12
CA VAL A 109 10.60 15.49 10.27
C VAL A 109 9.39 16.04 9.55
N LEU A 110 8.45 16.67 10.27
CA LEU A 110 7.22 17.23 9.67
C LEU A 110 7.55 18.30 8.63
N SER A 111 8.55 19.14 8.89
CA SER A 111 9.05 20.12 7.92
C SER A 111 9.63 19.45 6.68
N ALA A 112 10.47 18.42 6.86
CA ALA A 112 11.12 17.70 5.76
C ALA A 112 10.16 16.94 4.86
N VAL A 113 9.08 16.37 5.42
CA VAL A 113 8.08 15.61 4.62
C VAL A 113 7.01 16.50 3.98
N LYS A 114 6.89 17.77 4.39
CA LYS A 114 5.86 18.69 3.88
C LYS A 114 5.89 18.85 2.35
N PRO A 115 7.04 18.98 1.66
CA PRO A 115 7.05 19.02 0.19
C PRO A 115 6.58 17.70 -0.44
N ALA A 116 7.03 16.55 0.09
CA ALA A 116 6.61 15.24 -0.41
C ALA A 116 5.11 14.99 -0.23
N SER A 117 4.47 15.67 0.73
CA SER A 117 3.03 15.59 0.98
C SER A 117 2.17 16.01 -0.23
N ILE A 118 2.68 16.86 -1.12
CA ILE A 118 2.02 17.21 -2.39
C ILE A 118 1.85 15.96 -3.26
N PHE A 119 2.93 15.19 -3.41
CA PHE A 119 2.91 13.95 -4.18
C PHE A 119 2.07 12.87 -3.49
N VAL A 120 2.14 12.75 -2.16
CA VAL A 120 1.28 11.85 -1.39
C VAL A 120 -0.21 12.19 -1.62
N GLY A 121 -0.56 13.47 -1.60
CA GLY A 121 -1.93 13.92 -1.89
C GLY A 121 -2.37 13.62 -3.31
N ALA A 122 -1.52 13.86 -4.31
CA ALA A 122 -1.80 13.53 -5.71
C ALA A 122 -1.98 12.02 -5.91
N LEU A 123 -1.15 11.19 -5.28
CA LEU A 123 -1.30 9.74 -5.27
C LEU A 123 -2.62 9.33 -4.59
N GLY A 124 -2.98 9.99 -3.48
CA GLY A 124 -4.26 9.82 -2.80
C GLY A 124 -5.47 10.10 -3.69
N LEU A 125 -5.42 11.13 -4.54
CA LEU A 125 -6.46 11.38 -5.55
C LEU A 125 -6.53 10.21 -6.56
N GLY A 126 -5.38 9.70 -7.00
CA GLY A 126 -5.32 8.49 -7.84
C GLY A 126 -6.00 7.30 -7.17
N MET A 127 -5.72 7.06 -5.88
CA MET A 127 -6.32 5.96 -5.12
C MET A 127 -7.82 6.14 -4.94
N ALA A 128 -8.30 7.39 -4.79
CA ALA A 128 -9.72 7.69 -4.71
C ALA A 128 -10.45 7.36 -6.03
N VAL A 129 -9.84 7.70 -7.17
CA VAL A 129 -10.39 7.36 -8.48
C VAL A 129 -10.33 5.85 -8.73
N LEU A 130 -9.25 5.17 -8.31
CA LEU A 130 -9.19 3.70 -8.35
C LEU A 130 -10.30 3.06 -7.52
N ALA A 131 -10.55 3.55 -6.30
CA ALA A 131 -11.64 3.07 -5.46
C ALA A 131 -13.00 3.11 -6.20
N ILE A 132 -13.28 4.22 -6.89
CA ILE A 132 -14.48 4.37 -7.70
C ILE A 132 -14.47 3.41 -8.89
N ALA A 133 -13.32 3.27 -9.58
CA ALA A 133 -13.18 2.41 -10.74
C ALA A 133 -13.43 0.93 -10.41
N PHE A 134 -12.90 0.43 -9.29
CA PHE A 134 -13.15 -0.94 -8.83
C PHE A 134 -14.64 -1.21 -8.69
N VAL A 135 -15.38 -0.33 -8.01
CA VAL A 135 -16.83 -0.48 -7.82
C VAL A 135 -17.60 -0.30 -9.13
N ARG A 136 -17.26 0.74 -9.92
CA ARG A 136 -18.00 1.11 -11.14
C ARG A 136 -17.91 0.07 -12.24
N PHE A 137 -16.73 -0.55 -12.38
CA PHE A 137 -16.44 -1.55 -13.41
C PHE A 137 -16.45 -2.98 -12.86
N GLN A 138 -16.78 -3.16 -11.58
CA GLN A 138 -16.83 -4.47 -10.90
C GLN A 138 -15.53 -5.27 -11.08
N LEU A 139 -14.41 -4.60 -10.86
CA LEU A 139 -13.08 -5.19 -11.00
C LEU A 139 -12.74 -6.07 -9.79
N GLY A 140 -11.85 -7.04 -10.01
CA GLY A 140 -11.34 -7.91 -8.97
C GLY A 140 -12.12 -9.21 -8.76
N ALA A 141 -13.10 -9.49 -9.62
CA ALA A 141 -13.86 -10.75 -9.59
C ALA A 141 -12.91 -11.95 -9.71
N ALA A 142 -12.82 -12.74 -8.65
CA ALA A 142 -12.01 -13.95 -8.60
C ALA A 142 -12.64 -15.05 -9.47
N PRO A 143 -11.83 -15.77 -10.24
CA PRO A 143 -12.32 -16.89 -11.04
C PRO A 143 -12.81 -18.04 -10.14
N PRO A 144 -13.80 -18.84 -10.56
CA PRO A 144 -14.33 -19.95 -9.75
C PRO A 144 -13.28 -20.97 -9.30
N GLU A 145 -12.18 -21.08 -10.04
CA GLU A 145 -11.04 -21.95 -9.75
C GLU A 145 -10.22 -21.44 -8.55
N GLU A 146 -10.36 -20.18 -8.15
CA GLU A 146 -9.64 -19.63 -7.00
C GLU A 146 -10.30 -20.05 -5.67
N PRO A 147 -9.57 -20.74 -4.76
CA PRO A 147 -10.07 -21.05 -3.42
C PRO A 147 -10.51 -19.79 -2.66
N ILE A 148 -11.52 -19.95 -1.79
CA ILE A 148 -12.07 -18.87 -0.95
C ILE A 148 -12.77 -17.74 -1.73
N SER A 149 -12.02 -16.92 -2.48
CA SER A 149 -12.50 -15.76 -3.23
C SER A 149 -13.38 -16.17 -4.43
N GLY A 150 -12.97 -17.19 -5.19
CA GLY A 150 -13.72 -17.69 -6.35
C GLY A 150 -15.14 -18.18 -6.03
N ARG A 151 -15.41 -18.55 -4.77
CA ARG A 151 -16.77 -18.88 -4.29
C ARG A 151 -17.74 -17.71 -4.42
N PHE A 152 -17.22 -16.49 -4.35
CA PHE A 152 -17.98 -15.25 -4.47
C PHE A 152 -17.88 -14.64 -5.87
N GLY A 153 -17.19 -15.26 -6.83
CA GLY A 153 -17.02 -14.73 -8.19
C GLY A 153 -18.33 -14.50 -8.95
N HIS A 154 -19.42 -15.18 -8.57
CA HIS A 154 -20.77 -14.94 -9.09
C HIS A 154 -21.42 -13.64 -8.55
N LEU A 155 -20.83 -13.02 -7.52
CA LEU A 155 -21.21 -11.74 -6.91
C LEU A 155 -20.05 -10.74 -7.05
N PRO A 156 -19.69 -10.31 -8.28
CA PRO A 156 -18.50 -9.47 -8.52
C PRO A 156 -18.54 -8.13 -7.77
N ILE A 157 -19.73 -7.65 -7.42
CA ILE A 157 -19.90 -6.44 -6.59
C ILE A 157 -19.28 -6.58 -5.19
N LEU A 158 -19.21 -7.79 -4.63
CA LEU A 158 -18.68 -8.00 -3.28
C LEU A 158 -17.16 -7.70 -3.24
N GLU A 159 -16.41 -8.28 -4.17
CA GLU A 159 -14.96 -8.04 -4.26
C GLU A 159 -14.65 -6.63 -4.75
N ALA A 160 -15.46 -6.10 -5.67
CA ALA A 160 -15.34 -4.73 -6.12
C ALA A 160 -15.53 -3.71 -4.97
N LEU A 161 -16.50 -3.94 -4.08
CA LEU A 161 -16.70 -3.13 -2.87
C LEU A 161 -15.57 -3.33 -1.85
N PHE A 162 -15.07 -4.55 -1.69
CA PHE A 162 -13.94 -4.83 -0.80
C PHE A 162 -12.66 -4.12 -1.25
N LEU A 163 -12.23 -4.33 -2.50
CA LEU A 163 -11.03 -3.71 -3.06
C LEU A 163 -11.21 -2.21 -3.25
N GLY A 164 -12.38 -1.75 -3.71
CA GLY A 164 -12.71 -0.34 -3.78
C GLY A 164 -12.66 0.35 -2.42
N GLY A 165 -13.22 -0.28 -1.39
CA GLY A 165 -13.15 0.18 -0.01
C GLY A 165 -11.71 0.25 0.53
N LEU A 166 -10.91 -0.76 0.23
CA LEU A 166 -9.49 -0.82 0.60
C LEU A 166 -8.69 0.35 -0.02
N TRP A 167 -8.84 0.57 -1.32
CA TRP A 167 -8.24 1.73 -2.01
C TRP A 167 -8.76 3.06 -1.44
N GLY A 168 -10.05 3.12 -1.12
CA GLY A 168 -10.68 4.29 -0.52
C GLY A 168 -10.09 4.66 0.84
N ILE A 169 -9.82 3.67 1.71
CA ILE A 169 -9.20 3.91 3.02
C ILE A 169 -7.77 4.44 2.85
N VAL A 170 -6.98 3.87 1.92
CA VAL A 170 -5.64 4.37 1.62
C VAL A 170 -5.68 5.78 1.05
N ALA A 171 -6.63 6.07 0.16
CA ALA A 171 -6.86 7.41 -0.39
C ALA A 171 -7.16 8.43 0.71
N VAL A 172 -8.07 8.10 1.64
CA VAL A 172 -8.40 8.95 2.79
C VAL A 172 -7.15 9.24 3.63
N GLY A 173 -6.35 8.22 3.94
CA GLY A 173 -5.10 8.40 4.69
C GLY A 173 -4.11 9.34 3.98
N ALA A 174 -3.89 9.13 2.69
CA ALA A 174 -2.97 9.94 1.88
C ALA A 174 -3.44 11.40 1.72
N LEU A 175 -4.72 11.61 1.45
CA LEU A 175 -5.31 12.94 1.33
C LEU A 175 -5.32 13.69 2.67
N LEU A 176 -5.65 13.01 3.77
CA LEU A 176 -5.57 13.59 5.11
C LEU A 176 -4.13 13.92 5.50
N PHE A 177 -3.15 13.10 5.09
CA PHE A 177 -1.74 13.38 5.33
C PHE A 177 -1.29 14.66 4.63
N ALA A 178 -1.59 14.76 3.33
CA ALA A 178 -1.31 15.97 2.55
C ALA A 178 -1.99 17.20 3.16
N PHE A 179 -3.28 17.09 3.45
CA PHE A 179 -4.05 18.19 4.03
C PHE A 179 -3.52 18.60 5.41
N ALA A 180 -3.17 17.65 6.28
CA ALA A 180 -2.62 17.92 7.60
C ALA A 180 -1.32 18.74 7.54
N LEU A 181 -0.41 18.38 6.62
CA LEU A 181 0.88 19.06 6.49
C LEU A 181 0.79 20.38 5.74
N LEU A 182 -0.01 20.45 4.67
CA LEU A 182 -0.16 21.66 3.86
C LEU A 182 -0.96 22.77 4.56
N THR A 183 -1.86 22.39 5.47
CA THR A 183 -2.67 23.37 6.25
C THR A 183 -2.17 23.58 7.68
N ASP A 184 -1.02 23.00 8.03
CA ASP A 184 -0.42 23.06 9.36
C ASP A 184 -1.40 22.62 10.47
N ARG A 185 -2.13 21.53 10.21
CA ARG A 185 -3.10 20.88 11.11
C ARG A 185 -2.62 19.49 11.54
N PRO A 186 -1.55 19.39 12.35
CA PRO A 186 -0.95 18.11 12.73
C PRO A 186 -1.90 17.20 13.52
N GLN A 187 -2.95 17.73 14.14
CA GLN A 187 -3.99 16.95 14.82
C GLN A 187 -4.69 15.94 13.91
N LEU A 188 -4.69 16.17 12.60
CA LEU A 188 -5.30 15.27 11.61
C LEU A 188 -4.43 14.04 11.34
N LEU A 189 -3.14 14.07 11.66
CA LEU A 189 -2.23 12.94 11.48
C LEU A 189 -2.65 11.72 12.32
N ARG A 190 -3.40 11.90 13.41
CA ARG A 190 -3.98 10.78 14.16
C ARG A 190 -4.94 9.94 13.32
N TRP A 191 -5.69 10.58 12.42
CA TRP A 191 -6.64 9.91 11.54
C TRP A 191 -5.93 9.24 10.35
N VAL A 192 -4.82 9.84 9.89
CA VAL A 192 -3.91 9.21 8.94
C VAL A 192 -3.37 7.90 9.49
N VAL A 193 -2.90 7.91 10.75
CA VAL A 193 -2.43 6.70 11.43
C VAL A 193 -3.50 5.62 11.42
N TRP A 194 -4.75 5.94 11.78
CA TRP A 194 -5.84 4.95 11.76
C TRP A 194 -6.16 4.44 10.35
N ALA A 195 -6.23 5.31 9.35
CA ALA A 195 -6.48 4.91 7.97
C ALA A 195 -5.40 3.94 7.48
N PHE A 196 -4.11 4.23 7.74
CA PHE A 196 -3.00 3.37 7.36
C PHE A 196 -2.90 2.10 8.20
N VAL A 197 -3.31 2.11 9.47
CA VAL A 197 -3.43 0.88 10.26
C VAL A 197 -4.49 -0.04 9.66
N ILE A 198 -5.69 0.48 9.41
CA ILE A 198 -6.80 -0.32 8.86
C ILE A 198 -6.44 -0.83 7.47
N GLY A 199 -6.05 0.06 6.56
CA GLY A 199 -5.64 -0.31 5.21
C GLY A 199 -4.44 -1.27 5.21
N GLY A 200 -3.46 -1.03 6.09
CA GLY A 200 -2.27 -1.86 6.22
C GLY A 200 -2.56 -3.28 6.71
N VAL A 201 -3.39 -3.42 7.74
CA VAL A 201 -3.83 -4.75 8.23
C VAL A 201 -4.59 -5.50 7.14
N VAL A 202 -5.54 -4.83 6.47
CA VAL A 202 -6.36 -5.48 5.43
C VAL A 202 -5.49 -5.88 4.24
N PHE A 203 -4.60 -5.02 3.73
CA PHE A 203 -3.65 -5.37 2.66
C PHE A 203 -2.74 -6.54 3.04
N LEU A 204 -2.22 -6.54 4.27
CA LEU A 204 -1.32 -7.58 4.74
C LEU A 204 -2.02 -8.94 4.81
N LEU A 205 -3.20 -8.99 5.44
CA LEU A 205 -3.96 -10.23 5.58
C LEU A 205 -4.48 -10.73 4.22
N PHE A 206 -4.99 -9.82 3.39
CA PHE A 206 -5.43 -10.14 2.03
C PHE A 206 -4.27 -10.65 1.18
N GLY A 207 -3.11 -9.98 1.18
CA GLY A 207 -1.93 -10.44 0.47
C GLY A 207 -1.41 -11.79 0.96
N ALA A 208 -1.43 -12.02 2.28
CA ALA A 208 -1.06 -13.32 2.86
C ALA A 208 -2.01 -14.43 2.43
N MET A 209 -3.32 -14.15 2.37
CA MET A 209 -4.33 -15.07 1.85
C MET A 209 -4.11 -15.36 0.36
N ASN A 210 -3.70 -14.37 -0.43
CA ASN A 210 -3.49 -14.55 -1.88
C ASN A 210 -2.36 -15.53 -2.20
N PHE A 211 -1.35 -15.71 -1.33
CA PHE A 211 -0.39 -16.80 -1.50
C PHE A 211 -1.08 -18.17 -1.53
N TYR A 212 -2.09 -18.36 -0.69
CA TYR A 212 -2.87 -19.59 -0.66
C TYR A 212 -3.79 -19.69 -1.88
N THR A 213 -4.61 -18.66 -2.11
CA THR A 213 -5.66 -18.72 -3.13
C THR A 213 -5.07 -18.76 -4.54
N HIS A 214 -4.04 -17.98 -4.85
CA HIS A 214 -3.45 -18.02 -6.19
C HIS A 214 -2.74 -19.34 -6.48
N ILE A 215 -2.02 -19.94 -5.51
CA ILE A 215 -1.41 -21.26 -5.69
C ILE A 215 -2.50 -22.31 -5.95
N GLY A 216 -3.59 -22.29 -5.16
CA GLY A 216 -4.71 -23.20 -5.35
C GLY A 216 -5.43 -22.99 -6.69
N MET A 217 -5.58 -21.75 -7.14
CA MET A 217 -6.14 -21.41 -8.45
C MET A 217 -5.34 -22.06 -9.58
N TYR A 218 -4.01 -21.85 -9.60
CA TYR A 218 -3.17 -22.44 -10.63
C TYR A 218 -3.18 -23.97 -10.59
N HIS A 219 -3.26 -24.57 -9.39
CA HIS A 219 -3.40 -26.02 -9.24
C HIS A 219 -4.75 -26.53 -9.79
N ASN A 220 -5.86 -25.85 -9.48
CA ASN A 220 -7.18 -26.19 -9.99
C ASN A 220 -7.24 -26.12 -11.52
N ILE A 221 -6.68 -25.06 -12.11
CA ILE A 221 -6.59 -24.88 -13.56
C ILE A 221 -5.77 -26.00 -14.21
N GLU A 222 -4.56 -26.26 -13.72
CA GLU A 222 -3.63 -27.23 -14.34
C GLU A 222 -4.16 -28.67 -14.29
N TYR A 223 -4.78 -29.06 -13.16
CA TYR A 223 -5.19 -30.45 -12.93
C TYR A 223 -6.69 -30.69 -13.11
N GLY A 224 -7.47 -29.68 -13.49
CA GLY A 224 -8.94 -29.78 -13.59
C GLY A 224 -9.59 -30.14 -12.25
N THR A 225 -8.99 -29.69 -11.14
CA THR A 225 -9.50 -29.94 -9.78
C THR A 225 -10.36 -28.77 -9.30
N ASN A 226 -11.01 -28.92 -8.14
CA ASN A 226 -11.90 -27.89 -7.58
C ASN A 226 -11.72 -27.80 -6.05
N TYR A 227 -10.47 -27.62 -5.62
CA TYR A 227 -10.16 -27.34 -4.22
C TYR A 227 -10.61 -25.93 -3.87
N ASN A 228 -11.59 -25.84 -2.98
CA ASN A 228 -12.25 -24.58 -2.61
C ASN A 228 -11.69 -23.96 -1.31
N TRP A 229 -10.81 -24.69 -0.61
CA TRP A 229 -10.34 -24.39 0.74
C TRP A 229 -8.89 -24.72 0.90
#